data_AF-A0A929XBB9-F1
#
_entry.id   AF-A0A929XBB9-F1
#
_cell.length_a   1.000
_cell.length_b   1.000
_cell.length_c   1.000
_cell.angle_alpha   90.00
_cell.angle_beta   90.00
_cell.angle_gamma   90.00
#
_symmetry.space_group_name_H-M   'P 1'
#
loop_
_entity.id
_entity.type
_entity.pdbx_description
1 polymer ?
#
loop_
_entity_poly.entity_id
_entity_poly.type
_entity_poly.pdbx_seq_one_letter_code
_entity_poly.pdbx_strand_id
1 'polypeptide(L)'
;MQVKLLNFTPLWVCSNAIRTCWQSFERGDCGGAKDLALIDRVGNQLKHSSTLEHLYYNFYISGISRALLQELARHRLVSLSVKSTRYTLKELRGEDSFAQGDFENAARYIVLT
;
A
#
# COMPACT_ATOMS: atom_id res chain seq x y z
N MET A 1 6.14 13.51 -4.26
CA MET A 1 5.70 12.16 -3.85
C MET A 1 6.02 11.15 -4.94
N GLN A 2 6.58 10.00 -4.58
CA GLN A 2 6.81 8.86 -5.48
C GLN A 2 6.23 7.59 -4.84
N VAL A 3 5.53 6.78 -5.64
CA VAL A 3 4.96 5.51 -5.22
C VAL A 3 5.48 4.43 -6.15
N LYS A 4 6.12 3.40 -5.59
CA LYS A 4 6.67 2.28 -6.34
C LYS A 4 6.04 0.98 -5.87
N LEU A 5 5.42 0.23 -6.78
CA LEU A 5 4.99 -1.15 -6.52
C LEU A 5 6.24 -2.04 -6.48
N LEU A 6 6.44 -2.74 -5.36
CA LEU A 6 7.55 -3.67 -5.16
C LEU A 6 7.15 -5.10 -5.51
N ASN A 7 5.95 -5.51 -5.11
CA ASN A 7 5.43 -6.86 -5.33
C ASN A 7 3.91 -6.87 -5.21
N PHE A 8 3.25 -7.83 -5.87
CA PHE A 8 1.81 -8.04 -5.78
C PHE A 8 1.45 -9.53 -5.90
N THR A 9 0.30 -9.92 -5.35
CA THR A 9 -0.23 -11.28 -5.54
C THR A 9 -0.76 -11.45 -6.97
N PRO A 10 -0.37 -12.53 -7.71
CA PRO A 10 -0.99 -12.85 -8.99
C PRO A 10 -2.50 -13.06 -8.87
N LEU A 11 -3.28 -12.57 -9.86
CA LEU A 11 -4.74 -12.60 -9.80
C LEU A 11 -5.33 -14.02 -9.70
N TRP A 12 -4.65 -15.03 -10.26
CA TRP A 12 -5.11 -16.41 -10.19
C TRP A 12 -5.24 -16.93 -8.75
N VAL A 13 -4.49 -16.37 -7.80
CA VAL A 13 -4.61 -16.73 -6.38
C VAL A 13 -6.00 -16.37 -5.85
N CYS A 14 -6.53 -15.20 -6.24
CA CYS A 14 -7.87 -14.76 -5.86
C CYS A 14 -8.96 -15.58 -6.57
N SER A 15 -8.83 -15.85 -7.87
CA SER A 15 -9.80 -16.70 -8.58
C SER A 15 -9.82 -18.13 -8.01
N ASN A 16 -8.66 -18.68 -7.65
CA ASN A 16 -8.56 -19.98 -6.98
C ASN A 16 -9.24 -19.97 -5.60
N ALA A 17 -9.03 -18.93 -4.79
CA ALA A 17 -9.69 -18.77 -3.50
C ALA A 17 -11.22 -18.73 -3.64
N ILE A 18 -11.73 -17.96 -4.61
CA ILE A 18 -13.16 -17.91 -4.93
C ILE A 18 -13.69 -19.29 -5.33
N ARG A 19 -13.01 -19.97 -6.26
CA ARG A 19 -13.45 -21.29 -6.77
C ARG A 19 -13.43 -22.36 -5.67
N THR A 20 -12.53 -22.25 -4.70
CA THR A 20 -12.46 -23.15 -3.54
C THR A 20 -13.78 -23.12 -2.74
N CYS A 21 -14.42 -21.96 -2.58
CA CYS A 21 -15.66 -21.83 -1.82
C CYS A 21 -16.83 -22.64 -2.40
N TRP A 22 -16.87 -22.82 -3.73
CA TRP A 22 -17.93 -23.58 -4.43
C TRP A 22 -17.41 -24.85 -5.13
N GLN A 23 -16.15 -25.22 -4.91
CA GLN A 23 -15.45 -26.31 -5.61
C GLN A 23 -15.62 -26.26 -7.14
N SER A 24 -15.72 -25.06 -7.71
CA SER A 24 -16.12 -24.84 -9.12
C SER A 24 -14.91 -24.69 -10.05
N PHE A 25 -13.89 -25.53 -9.88
CA PHE A 25 -12.62 -25.43 -10.62
C PHE A 25 -12.76 -25.77 -12.11
N GLU A 26 -13.70 -26.63 -12.45
CA GLU A 26 -14.03 -27.07 -13.82
C GLU A 26 -14.50 -25.93 -14.72
N ARG A 27 -14.99 -24.83 -14.13
CA ARG A 27 -15.40 -23.61 -14.85
C ARG A 27 -14.26 -22.60 -15.01
N GLY A 28 -13.06 -22.94 -14.57
CA GLY A 28 -11.85 -22.13 -14.63
C GLY A 28 -11.25 -22.05 -16.03
N ASP A 29 -10.48 -20.99 -16.26
CA ASP A 29 -9.62 -20.84 -17.43
C ASP A 29 -8.18 -20.44 -17.04
N CYS A 30 -7.74 -20.93 -15.87
CA CYS A 30 -6.37 -20.79 -15.36
C CYS A 30 -5.86 -19.33 -15.34
N GLY A 31 -6.68 -18.40 -14.85
CA GLY A 31 -6.37 -16.97 -14.79
C GLY A 31 -6.71 -16.19 -16.06
N GLY A 32 -7.42 -16.80 -17.02
CA GLY A 32 -7.94 -16.15 -18.21
C GLY A 32 -9.14 -15.21 -17.93
N ALA A 33 -9.85 -14.83 -18.99
CA ALA A 33 -10.92 -13.85 -18.93
C ALA A 33 -12.11 -14.27 -18.04
N LYS A 34 -12.41 -15.57 -17.94
CA LYS A 34 -13.50 -16.07 -17.07
C LYS A 34 -13.14 -15.91 -15.60
N ASP A 35 -11.90 -16.22 -15.22
CA ASP A 35 -11.39 -16.02 -13.87
C ASP A 35 -11.32 -14.54 -13.49
N LEU A 36 -10.90 -13.67 -14.41
CA LEU A 36 -10.88 -12.22 -14.19
C LEU A 36 -12.30 -11.67 -13.97
N ALA A 37 -13.26 -12.07 -14.82
CA ALA A 37 -14.66 -11.68 -14.65
C ALA A 37 -15.28 -12.25 -13.36
N LEU A 38 -14.83 -13.43 -12.93
CA LEU A 38 -15.26 -14.05 -11.67
C LEU A 38 -14.84 -13.21 -10.45
N ILE A 39 -13.60 -12.70 -10.43
CA ILE A 39 -13.08 -11.87 -9.32
C ILE A 39 -13.96 -10.64 -9.11
N ASP A 40 -14.25 -9.89 -10.18
CA ASP A 40 -15.11 -8.72 -10.09
C ASP A 40 -16.55 -9.08 -9.67
N ARG A 41 -17.14 -10.07 -10.35
CA ARG A 41 -18.52 -10.48 -10.07
C ARG A 41 -18.70 -10.94 -8.62
N VAL A 42 -17.83 -11.81 -8.12
CA VAL A 42 -17.98 -12.37 -6.77
C VAL A 42 -17.56 -11.37 -5.70
N GLY A 43 -16.39 -10.73 -5.87
CA GLY A 43 -15.86 -9.80 -4.89
C GLY A 43 -16.68 -8.50 -4.77
N ASN A 44 -17.06 -7.89 -5.90
CA ASN A 44 -17.66 -6.56 -5.91
C ASN A 44 -19.18 -6.56 -6.09
N GLN A 45 -19.70 -7.39 -7.01
CA GLN A 45 -21.12 -7.37 -7.38
C GLN A 45 -21.96 -8.21 -6.40
N LEU A 46 -21.51 -9.43 -6.08
CA LEU A 46 -22.18 -10.34 -5.15
C LEU A 46 -21.79 -10.14 -3.68
N LYS A 47 -20.91 -9.18 -3.37
CA LYS A 47 -20.52 -8.77 -2.01
C LYS A 47 -19.82 -9.85 -1.18
N HIS A 48 -19.14 -10.79 -1.81
CA HIS A 48 -18.20 -11.69 -1.14
C HIS A 48 -16.80 -11.06 -1.07
N SER A 49 -16.69 -9.86 -0.50
CA SER A 49 -15.47 -9.03 -0.58
C SER A 49 -14.26 -9.63 0.14
N SER A 50 -14.46 -10.53 1.11
CA SER A 50 -13.36 -11.21 1.82
C SER A 50 -12.45 -12.00 0.90
N THR A 51 -12.92 -12.46 -0.26
CA THR A 51 -12.07 -13.15 -1.23
C THR A 51 -11.02 -12.24 -1.86
N LEU A 52 -11.24 -10.92 -1.85
CA LEU A 52 -10.30 -9.92 -2.37
C LEU A 52 -9.11 -9.69 -1.42
N GLU A 53 -9.23 -10.07 -0.14
CA GLU A 53 -8.15 -9.94 0.85
C GLU A 53 -6.93 -10.82 0.52
N HIS A 54 -7.10 -11.83 -0.35
CA HIS A 54 -5.99 -12.61 -0.89
C HIS A 54 -5.09 -11.82 -1.87
N LEU A 55 -5.58 -10.70 -2.41
CA LEU A 55 -4.79 -9.80 -3.25
C LEU A 55 -4.03 -8.82 -2.36
N TYR A 56 -2.71 -8.96 -2.30
CA TYR A 56 -1.85 -8.13 -1.49
C TYR A 56 -0.87 -7.34 -2.37
N TYR A 57 -0.60 -6.11 -1.96
CA TYR A 57 0.27 -5.18 -2.68
C TYR A 57 1.29 -4.58 -1.72
N ASN A 58 2.55 -4.60 -2.14
CA ASN A 58 3.66 -4.06 -1.36
C ASN A 58 4.18 -2.81 -2.06
N PHE A 59 4.09 -1.66 -1.39
CA PHE A 59 4.52 -0.38 -1.95
C PHE A 59 5.72 0.19 -1.17
N TYR A 60 6.61 0.85 -1.90
CA TYR A 60 7.54 1.82 -1.34
C TYR A 60 7.04 3.22 -1.67
N ILE A 61 6.79 4.02 -0.64
CA ILE A 61 6.26 5.38 -0.75
C ILE A 61 7.29 6.35 -0.20
N SER A 62 7.66 7.37 -0.98
CA SER A 62 8.63 8.39 -0.60
C SER A 62 8.15 9.79 -0.98
N GLY A 63 8.76 10.80 -0.34
CA GLY A 63 8.41 12.20 -0.57
C GLY A 63 6.97 12.55 -0.16
N ILE A 64 6.52 12.00 0.97
CA ILE A 64 5.26 12.37 1.66
C ILE A 64 5.57 13.13 2.96
N SER A 65 4.65 14.00 3.37
CA SER A 65 4.77 14.73 4.64
C SER A 65 4.45 13.82 5.83
N ARG A 66 4.94 14.22 7.02
CA ARG A 66 4.54 13.55 8.28
C ARG A 66 3.06 13.77 8.60
N ALA A 67 2.47 14.87 8.13
CA ALA A 67 1.04 15.12 8.28
C ALA A 67 0.22 14.07 7.51
N LEU A 68 0.56 13.80 6.25
CA LEU A 68 -0.08 12.72 5.47
C LEU A 68 0.09 11.36 6.16
N LEU A 69 1.28 11.08 6.70
CA LEU A 69 1.52 9.84 7.44
C LEU A 69 0.60 9.67 8.66
N GLN A 70 0.23 10.76 9.35
CA GLN A 70 -0.69 10.70 10.49
C GLN A 70 -2.07 10.18 10.08
N GLU A 71 -2.57 10.60 8.93
CA GLU A 71 -3.83 10.13 8.38
C GLU A 71 -3.70 8.68 7.86
N LEU A 72 -2.64 8.40 7.10
CA LEU A 72 -2.39 7.07 6.55
C LEU A 72 -2.29 6.00 7.65
N ALA A 73 -1.64 6.32 8.77
CA ALA A 73 -1.49 5.41 9.91
C ALA A 73 -2.82 5.08 10.63
N ARG A 74 -3.93 5.76 10.30
CA ARG A 74 -5.26 5.45 10.84
C ARG A 74 -5.92 4.26 10.15
N HIS A 75 -5.47 3.89 8.95
CA HIS A 75 -5.88 2.64 8.31
C HIS A 75 -5.25 1.48 9.08
N ARG A 76 -6.06 0.66 9.75
CA ARG A 76 -5.56 -0.41 10.64
C ARG A 76 -5.33 -1.74 9.92
N LEU A 77 -5.97 -1.93 8.77
CA LEU A 77 -5.82 -3.14 7.93
C LEU A 77 -4.74 -2.92 6.85
N VAL A 78 -3.57 -2.44 7.27
CA VAL A 78 -2.38 -2.26 6.44
C VAL A 78 -1.14 -2.53 7.29
N SER A 79 -0.04 -2.94 6.67
CA SER A 79 1.23 -3.16 7.37
C SER A 79 2.25 -2.11 6.93
N LEU A 80 2.71 -1.26 7.86
CA LEU A 80 3.61 -0.14 7.57
C LEU A 80 4.98 -0.35 8.22
N SER A 81 6.05 -0.08 7.46
CA SER A 81 7.40 0.13 7.98
C SER A 81 7.85 1.54 7.58
N VAL A 82 8.09 2.41 8.57
CA VAL A 82 8.27 3.85 8.36
C VAL A 82 9.68 4.28 8.74
N LYS A 83 10.28 5.22 7.97
CA LYS A 83 11.56 5.88 8.32
C LYS A 83 11.45 6.47 9.73
N SER A 84 12.25 5.94 10.66
CA SER A 84 12.20 6.33 12.06
C SER A 84 13.10 7.54 12.33
N THR A 85 12.48 8.68 12.65
CA THR A 85 13.19 9.91 13.01
C THR A 85 14.11 9.74 14.23
N ARG A 86 13.85 8.75 15.10
CA ARG A 86 14.72 8.43 16.24
C ARG A 86 16.12 7.96 15.82
N TYR A 87 16.25 7.36 14.63
CA TYR A 87 17.50 6.72 14.18
C TYR A 87 18.09 7.35 12.92
N THR A 88 17.28 8.07 12.14
CA THR A 88 17.64 8.55 10.80
C THR A 88 17.60 10.08 10.69
N LEU A 89 17.94 10.79 11.78
CA LEU A 89 18.13 12.24 11.79
C LEU A 89 19.58 12.60 12.13
N LYS A 90 20.53 11.72 11.80
CA LYS A 90 21.96 11.96 12.09
C LYS A 90 22.50 13.14 11.29
N GLU A 91 21.92 13.38 10.12
CA GLU A 91 22.20 14.52 9.25
C GLU A 91 21.99 15.88 9.92
N LEU A 92 21.12 15.98 10.93
CA LEU A 92 20.88 17.23 11.67
C LEU A 92 21.98 17.56 12.68
N ARG A 93 22.89 16.64 12.98
CA ARG A 93 23.94 16.86 14.00
C ARG A 93 24.97 17.91 13.59
N GLY A 94 25.15 18.13 12.29
CA GLY A 94 26.11 19.10 11.74
C GLY A 94 25.47 20.38 11.23
N GLU A 95 24.17 20.58 11.45
CA GLU A 95 23.46 21.78 11.01
C GLU A 95 23.39 22.81 12.15
N ASP A 96 23.39 24.08 11.78
CA ASP A 96 23.15 25.18 12.70
C ASP A 96 21.71 25.18 13.22
N SER A 97 21.45 25.95 14.28
CA SER A 97 20.09 26.09 14.81
C SER A 97 19.17 26.72 13.77
N PHE A 98 18.02 26.10 13.54
CA PHE A 98 16.99 26.63 12.66
C PHE A 98 16.38 27.90 13.25
N ALA A 99 16.37 28.99 12.48
CA ALA A 99 15.62 30.19 12.84
C ALA A 99 14.11 29.95 12.70
N GLN A 100 13.31 30.65 13.50
CA GLN A 100 11.86 30.60 13.37
C GLN A 100 11.45 31.09 11.97
N GLY A 101 10.71 30.28 11.23
CA GLY A 101 10.24 30.61 9.88
C GLY A 101 11.24 30.29 8.75
N ASP A 102 12.39 29.67 9.04
CA ASP A 102 13.34 29.20 8.03
C ASP A 102 12.86 27.91 7.33
N PHE A 103 11.79 28.06 6.53
CA PHE A 103 11.19 26.95 5.81
C PHE A 103 12.06 26.45 4.65
N GLU A 104 12.90 27.31 4.07
CA GLU A 104 13.82 26.92 3.00
C GLU A 104 14.83 25.90 3.49
N ASN A 105 15.45 26.14 4.65
CA ASN A 105 16.36 25.17 5.25
C ASN A 105 15.61 23.91 5.72
N ALA A 106 14.43 24.06 6.33
CA ALA A 106 13.63 22.92 6.78
C ALA A 106 13.24 21.98 5.62
N ALA A 107 12.92 22.53 4.44
CA ALA A 107 12.54 21.77 3.25
C ALA A 107 13.61 20.78 2.76
N ARG A 108 14.88 20.95 3.16
CA ARG A 108 15.97 19.99 2.89
C ARG A 108 15.76 18.64 3.60
N TYR A 109 15.04 18.64 4.73
CA TYR A 109 14.88 17.46 5.60
C TYR A 109 13.47 16.93 5.68
N ILE A 110 12.48 17.80 5.45
CA ILE A 110 11.06 17.45 5.55
C ILE A 110 10.31 17.85 4.28
N VAL A 111 9.21 17.14 4.02
CA VAL A 111 8.24 17.54 3.01
C VAL A 111 7.25 18.49 3.67
N LEU A 112 7.32 19.77 3.30
CA LEU A 112 6.36 20.81 3.69
C LEU A 112 5.01 20.55 2.99
N THR A 113 3.92 20.89 3.67
CA THR A 113 2.54 20.80 3.18
C THR A 113 2.10 22.10 2.54
#